data_AF-B9UNN5-F1
#
_entry.id   AF-B9UNN5-F1
#
_cell.length_a   1.000
_cell.length_b   1.000
_cell.length_c   1.000
_cell.angle_alpha   90.00
_cell.angle_beta   90.00
_cell.angle_gamma   90.00
#
_symmetry.space_group_name_H-M   'P 1'
#
loop_
_entity.id
_entity.type
_entity.pdbx_description
1 polymer ?
#
loop_
_entity_poly.entity_id
_entity_poly.type
_entity_poly.pdbx_seq_one_letter_code
_entity_poly.pdbx_strand_id
1 'polypeptide(L)'
;NIDINTLLAKIYESFAKKKPTSDLRTNLIESLKVQLASKRYLLVLDDIWVEERPYWEEFRSCMLNVSSQNGSGILVTTRKLEIGTHDMHMDSCLLKGLSDDYCWDIFRERVFAAGASASPELVKIGRDIVEKCGGLPLLLNVIGGMLAHYNDTEMWLSIKNSNVWDLEEERDRVQKSLELSFDNLPNSIAKQCFIYCSIFKKNTVMEREELVQLWMALGLVQADEERNKEMEDVGNDIFQILVSNSLFQDVERDELYGHITH
;
A
#
# COMPACT_ATOMS: atom_id res chain seq x y z
N ASN A 1 14.01 -6.12 -11.27
CA ASN A 1 15.44 -6.10 -10.91
C ASN A 1 16.02 -4.73 -11.12
N ILE A 2 16.07 -3.94 -10.04
CA ILE A 2 16.88 -2.73 -9.99
C ILE A 2 18.33 -3.19 -9.91
N ASP A 3 19.21 -2.70 -10.77
CA ASP A 3 20.64 -2.98 -10.68
C ASP A 3 21.26 -2.25 -9.45
N ILE A 4 22.27 -2.82 -8.80
CA ILE A 4 22.86 -2.24 -7.57
C ILE A 4 23.49 -0.89 -7.86
N ASN A 5 24.13 -0.74 -9.02
CA ASN A 5 24.77 0.53 -9.37
C ASN A 5 23.70 1.60 -9.59
N THR A 6 22.56 1.22 -10.18
CA THR A 6 21.37 2.09 -10.28
C THR A 6 20.86 2.52 -8.89
N LEU A 7 20.80 1.60 -7.92
CA LEU A 7 20.40 1.94 -6.55
C LEU A 7 21.40 2.89 -5.87
N LEU A 8 22.70 2.60 -5.96
CA LEU A 8 23.76 3.45 -5.41
C LEU A 8 23.76 4.86 -6.04
N ALA A 9 23.53 4.95 -7.35
CA ALA A 9 23.40 6.21 -8.07
C ALA A 9 22.17 7.00 -7.58
N LYS A 10 21.02 6.35 -7.41
CA LYS A 10 19.81 6.98 -6.85
C LYS A 10 20.03 7.48 -5.42
N ILE A 11 20.73 6.72 -4.58
CA ILE A 11 21.09 7.15 -3.22
C ILE A 11 21.98 8.39 -3.30
N TYR A 12 23.02 8.37 -4.14
CA TYR A 12 23.90 9.53 -4.33
C TYR A 12 23.10 10.76 -4.78
N GLU A 13 22.23 10.61 -5.78
CA GLU A 13 21.38 11.69 -6.29
C GLU A 13 20.48 12.28 -5.21
N SER A 14 19.89 11.44 -4.35
CA SER A 14 19.04 11.89 -3.26
C SER A 14 19.78 12.81 -2.28
N PHE A 15 21.04 12.50 -1.95
CA PHE A 15 21.86 13.29 -1.02
C PHE A 15 22.59 14.47 -1.67
N ALA A 16 23.08 14.31 -2.89
CA ALA A 16 23.90 15.30 -3.60
C ALA A 16 23.06 16.26 -4.46
N LYS A 17 21.78 15.96 -4.68
CA LYS A 17 20.86 16.69 -5.58
C LYS A 17 21.39 16.86 -7.00
N LYS A 18 22.23 15.91 -7.45
CA LYS A 18 22.81 15.85 -8.80
C LYS A 18 23.21 14.41 -9.14
N LYS A 19 23.29 14.12 -10.44
CA LYS A 19 23.74 12.82 -10.95
C LYS A 19 25.21 12.55 -10.60
N PRO A 20 25.59 11.28 -10.36
CA PRO A 20 26.99 10.92 -10.21
C PRO A 20 27.74 11.16 -11.53
N THR A 21 29.05 11.40 -11.43
CA THR A 21 29.92 11.62 -12.59
C THR A 21 30.32 10.32 -13.29
N SER A 22 30.02 9.18 -12.69
CA SER A 22 30.35 7.85 -13.20
C SER A 22 29.39 6.81 -12.63
N ASP A 23 28.96 5.87 -13.46
CA ASP A 23 28.11 4.75 -13.07
C ASP A 23 28.92 3.52 -12.61
N LEU A 24 30.25 3.61 -12.60
CA LEU A 24 31.11 2.54 -12.12
C LEU A 24 30.98 2.42 -10.59
N ARG A 25 30.71 1.20 -10.12
CA ARG A 25 30.45 0.91 -8.70
C ARG A 25 31.51 1.49 -7.75
N THR A 26 32.79 1.34 -8.07
CA THR A 26 33.89 1.87 -7.24
C THR A 26 33.80 3.38 -7.08
N ASN A 27 33.53 4.10 -8.18
CA ASN A 27 33.40 5.54 -8.20
C ASN A 27 32.14 6.01 -7.46
N LEU A 28 31.04 5.25 -7.56
CA LEU A 28 29.82 5.50 -6.80
C LEU A 28 30.06 5.37 -5.29
N ILE A 29 30.75 4.31 -4.86
CA ILE A 29 31.11 4.10 -3.45
C ILE A 29 32.01 5.23 -2.95
N GLU A 30 33.04 5.63 -3.71
CA GLU A 30 33.91 6.76 -3.34
C GLU A 30 33.15 8.08 -3.27
N SER A 31 32.26 8.33 -4.22
CA SER A 31 31.43 9.53 -4.25
C SER A 31 30.49 9.56 -3.05
N LEU A 32 29.86 8.43 -2.71
CA LEU A 32 29.01 8.29 -1.53
C LEU A 32 29.79 8.48 -0.23
N LYS A 33 31.01 7.92 -0.11
CA LYS A 33 31.89 8.15 1.03
C LYS A 33 32.09 9.65 1.27
N VAL A 34 32.46 10.40 0.24
CA VAL A 34 32.69 11.85 0.35
C VAL A 34 31.40 12.58 0.71
N GLN A 35 30.27 12.21 0.10
CA GLN A 35 28.99 12.88 0.37
C GLN A 35 28.43 12.62 1.77
N LEU A 36 28.72 11.45 2.35
CA LEU A 36 28.16 10.99 3.61
C LEU A 36 29.13 11.08 4.80
N ALA A 37 30.43 11.33 4.57
CA ALA A 37 31.50 11.27 5.58
C ALA A 37 31.22 12.02 6.90
N SER A 38 30.53 13.16 6.84
CA SER A 38 30.21 14.01 8.01
C SER A 38 28.72 14.08 8.33
N LYS A 39 27.88 13.32 7.63
CA LYS A 39 26.42 13.40 7.75
C LYS A 39 25.88 12.17 8.43
N ARG A 40 25.07 12.38 9.47
CA ARG A 40 24.20 11.33 10.00
C ARG A 40 23.01 11.14 9.05
N TYR A 41 22.78 9.91 8.61
CA TYR A 41 21.68 9.60 7.70
C TYR A 41 20.89 8.37 8.18
N LEU A 42 19.65 8.28 7.72
CA LEU A 42 18.82 7.10 7.79
C LEU A 42 18.44 6.73 6.35
N LEU A 43 18.80 5.52 5.91
CA LEU A 43 18.33 4.97 4.65
C LEU A 43 17.23 3.96 4.94
N VAL A 44 16.05 4.15 4.34
CA VAL A 44 14.94 3.20 4.44
C VAL A 44 14.86 2.42 3.13
N LEU A 45 14.99 1.11 3.21
CA LEU A 45 14.79 0.19 2.10
C LEU A 45 13.52 -0.59 2.34
N ASP A 46 12.50 -0.30 1.54
CA ASP A 46 11.16 -0.83 1.72
C ASP A 46 10.92 -2.10 0.89
N ASP A 47 10.16 -3.05 1.45
CA ASP A 47 9.68 -4.30 0.86
C ASP A 47 10.79 -5.14 0.20
N ILE A 48 11.82 -5.55 0.95
CA ILE A 48 12.84 -6.49 0.46
C ILE A 48 12.35 -7.95 0.58
N TRP A 49 12.40 -8.69 -0.52
CA TRP A 49 11.95 -10.09 -0.60
C TRP A 49 13.12 -11.07 -0.42
N VAL A 50 12.82 -12.30 0.03
CA VAL A 50 13.86 -13.33 0.30
C VAL A 50 14.61 -13.72 -0.95
N GLU A 51 13.94 -13.71 -2.10
CA GLU A 51 14.52 -13.98 -3.42
C GLU A 51 15.60 -12.94 -3.79
N GLU A 52 15.57 -11.76 -3.16
CA GLU A 52 16.50 -10.65 -3.37
C GLU A 52 17.68 -10.70 -2.38
N ARG A 53 17.82 -11.75 -1.56
CA ARG A 53 18.91 -11.87 -0.58
C ARG A 53 20.32 -11.68 -1.16
N PRO A 54 20.68 -12.24 -2.33
CA PRO A 54 21.99 -11.99 -2.91
C PRO A 54 22.22 -10.50 -3.23
N TYR A 55 21.17 -9.84 -3.72
CA TYR A 55 21.19 -8.41 -4.03
C TYR A 55 21.33 -7.56 -2.77
N TRP A 56 20.57 -7.88 -1.71
CA TRP A 56 20.66 -7.24 -0.41
C TRP A 56 22.07 -7.36 0.20
N GLU A 57 22.68 -8.54 0.20
CA GLU A 57 24.02 -8.74 0.77
C GLU A 57 25.11 -7.99 -0.02
N GLU A 58 24.98 -7.95 -1.35
CA GLU A 58 25.91 -7.19 -2.20
C GLU A 58 25.77 -5.67 -1.95
N PHE A 59 24.53 -5.17 -1.84
CA PHE A 59 24.26 -3.77 -1.47
C PHE A 59 24.83 -3.44 -0.08
N ARG A 60 24.57 -4.29 0.92
CA ARG A 60 25.10 -4.15 2.28
C ARG A 60 26.63 -4.10 2.28
N SER A 61 27.28 -4.98 1.52
CA SER A 61 28.74 -4.97 1.35
C SER A 61 29.25 -3.64 0.77
N CYS A 62 28.55 -3.06 -0.22
CA CYS A 62 28.88 -1.74 -0.74
C CYS A 62 28.74 -0.65 0.34
N MET A 63 27.64 -0.66 1.10
CA MET A 63 27.38 0.34 2.14
C MET A 63 28.32 0.23 3.35
N LEU A 64 28.78 -0.98 3.70
CA LEU A 64 29.83 -1.16 4.72
C LEU A 64 31.12 -0.45 4.31
N ASN A 65 31.45 -0.45 3.02
CA ASN A 65 32.59 0.30 2.52
C ASN A 65 32.36 1.82 2.57
N VAL A 66 31.12 2.30 2.50
CA VAL A 66 30.80 3.74 2.58
C VAL A 66 30.87 4.27 4.01
N SER A 67 30.65 3.40 5.00
CA SER A 67 30.32 3.76 6.39
C SER A 67 31.29 4.76 7.04
N SER A 68 30.70 5.75 7.71
CA SER A 68 31.36 6.65 8.66
C SER A 68 30.79 6.37 10.06
N GLN A 69 31.65 6.31 11.08
CA GLN A 69 31.26 6.03 12.47
C GLN A 69 30.52 7.21 13.12
N ASN A 70 29.34 7.57 12.61
CA ASN A 70 28.63 8.80 13.00
C ASN A 70 27.16 8.57 13.43
N GLY A 71 26.77 7.32 13.71
CA GLY A 71 25.42 6.97 14.14
C GLY A 71 24.37 6.95 13.03
N SER A 72 24.79 6.75 11.78
CA SER A 72 23.90 6.49 10.64
C SER A 72 23.32 5.08 10.68
N GLY A 73 22.15 4.89 10.07
CA GLY A 73 21.43 3.62 10.07
C GLY A 73 20.81 3.26 8.72
N ILE A 74 20.59 1.97 8.51
CA ILE A 74 19.81 1.43 7.39
C ILE A 74 18.65 0.66 8.02
N LEU A 75 17.42 1.11 7.75
CA LEU A 75 16.20 0.40 8.11
C LEU A 75 15.73 -0.40 6.90
N VAL A 76 15.49 -1.69 7.10
CA VAL A 76 14.93 -2.58 6.09
C VAL A 76 13.56 -3.04 6.55
N THR A 77 12.55 -2.92 5.69
CA THR A 77 11.27 -3.60 5.91
C THR A 77 11.23 -4.86 5.06
N THR A 78 10.73 -5.95 5.64
CA THR A 78 10.64 -7.25 4.97
C THR A 78 9.52 -8.07 5.59
N ARG A 79 8.97 -8.99 4.82
CA ARG A 79 7.96 -9.96 5.30
C ARG A 79 8.60 -11.16 5.99
N LYS A 80 9.89 -11.36 5.78
CA LYS A 80 10.60 -12.60 6.11
C LYS A 80 11.97 -12.27 6.68
N LEU A 81 12.15 -12.60 7.94
CA LEU A 81 13.39 -12.32 8.65
C LEU A 81 14.60 -13.01 8.01
N GLU A 82 14.40 -14.08 7.23
CA GLU A 82 15.44 -14.86 6.55
C GLU A 82 16.35 -14.03 5.61
N ILE A 83 15.98 -12.79 5.30
CA ILE A 83 16.81 -11.83 4.58
C ILE A 83 18.01 -11.32 5.41
N GLY A 84 17.89 -11.31 6.74
CA GLY A 84 18.84 -10.68 7.65
C GLY A 84 20.01 -11.56 8.07
N THR A 85 21.06 -10.93 8.62
CA THR A 85 22.10 -11.62 9.38
C THR A 85 21.66 -11.85 10.83
N HIS A 86 22.39 -12.68 11.58
CA HIS A 86 22.11 -12.92 13.01
C HIS A 86 21.95 -11.62 13.81
N ASP A 87 22.85 -10.65 13.63
CA ASP A 87 22.76 -9.35 14.30
C ASP A 87 21.49 -8.58 13.91
N MET A 88 21.13 -8.59 12.62
CA MET A 88 19.89 -7.94 12.14
C MET A 88 18.64 -8.61 12.71
N HIS A 89 18.66 -9.93 12.94
CA HIS A 89 17.56 -10.62 13.62
C HIS A 89 17.42 -10.16 15.07
N MET A 90 18.54 -9.97 15.78
CA MET A 90 18.55 -9.47 17.17
C MET A 90 18.03 -8.03 17.26
N ASP A 91 18.35 -7.21 16.27
CA ASP A 91 17.90 -5.82 16.16
C ASP A 91 16.51 -5.68 15.50
N SER A 92 15.87 -6.79 15.11
CA SER A 92 14.62 -6.76 14.36
C SER A 92 13.43 -6.35 15.22
N CYS A 93 12.57 -5.50 14.65
CA CYS A 93 11.29 -5.14 15.23
C CYS A 93 10.18 -5.95 14.54
N LEU A 94 9.75 -7.04 15.18
CA LEU A 94 8.60 -7.81 14.72
C LEU A 94 7.31 -7.01 14.98
N LEU A 95 6.69 -6.54 13.90
CA LEU A 95 5.39 -5.87 13.96
C LEU A 95 4.32 -6.87 14.38
N LYS A 96 3.58 -6.53 15.43
CA LYS A 96 2.43 -7.31 15.91
C LYS A 96 1.14 -6.67 15.41
N GLY A 97 0.07 -7.46 15.37
CA GLY A 97 -1.28 -6.96 15.13
C GLY A 97 -1.67 -5.89 16.16
N LEU A 98 -2.56 -4.99 15.73
CA LEU A 98 -3.18 -3.99 16.59
C LEU A 98 -4.10 -4.66 17.62
N SER A 99 -4.33 -3.99 18.75
CA SER A 99 -5.35 -4.42 19.72
C SER A 99 -6.75 -4.14 19.19
N ASP A 100 -7.73 -4.94 19.61
CA ASP A 100 -9.12 -4.86 19.15
C ASP A 100 -9.75 -3.47 19.31
N ASP A 101 -9.38 -2.72 20.35
CA ASP A 101 -9.87 -1.34 20.54
C ASP A 101 -9.41 -0.40 19.40
N TYR A 102 -8.13 -0.42 19.05
CA TYR A 102 -7.60 0.35 17.93
C TYR A 102 -8.13 -0.17 16.60
N CYS A 103 -8.31 -1.48 16.45
CA CYS A 103 -8.91 -2.05 15.26
C CYS A 103 -10.36 -1.57 15.08
N TRP A 104 -11.12 -1.51 16.17
CA TRP A 104 -12.47 -1.00 16.16
C TRP A 104 -12.51 0.48 15.79
N ASP A 105 -11.58 1.29 16.32
CA ASP A 105 -11.52 2.71 15.97
C ASP A 105 -11.27 2.92 14.47
N ILE A 106 -10.29 2.22 13.89
CA ILE A 106 -10.00 2.25 12.44
C ILE A 106 -11.21 1.78 11.64
N PHE A 107 -11.79 0.65 12.00
CA PHE A 107 -12.91 0.06 11.28
C PHE A 107 -14.14 0.96 11.31
N ARG A 108 -14.45 1.55 12.48
CA ARG A 108 -15.56 2.48 12.65
C ARG A 108 -15.39 3.72 11.77
N GLU A 109 -14.20 4.30 11.72
CA GLU A 109 -13.91 5.44 10.85
C GLU A 109 -14.02 5.09 9.36
N ARG A 110 -13.67 3.85 9.00
CA ARG A 110 -13.76 3.38 7.62
C ARG A 110 -15.19 3.18 7.15
N VAL A 111 -16.05 2.65 8.01
CA VAL A 111 -17.43 2.28 7.66
C VAL A 111 -18.39 3.45 7.82
N PHE A 112 -18.33 4.17 8.93
CA PHE A 112 -19.33 5.17 9.27
C PHE A 112 -18.87 6.56 8.85
N ALA A 113 -19.70 7.27 8.10
CA ALA A 113 -19.45 8.66 7.78
C ALA A 113 -19.22 9.49 9.05
N ALA A 114 -18.33 10.48 8.98
CA ALA A 114 -18.02 11.35 10.12
C ALA A 114 -19.30 11.98 10.69
N GLY A 115 -19.59 11.70 11.96
CA GLY A 115 -20.79 12.19 12.65
C GLY A 115 -22.06 11.35 12.47
N ALA A 116 -22.02 10.26 11.70
CA ALA A 116 -23.13 9.32 11.61
C ALA A 116 -23.21 8.41 12.85
N SER A 117 -24.40 8.27 13.43
CA SER A 117 -24.66 7.29 14.49
C SER A 117 -24.96 5.93 13.88
N ALA A 118 -24.06 4.96 14.09
CA ALA A 118 -24.29 3.57 13.74
C ALA A 118 -25.42 2.95 14.57
N SER A 119 -26.21 2.06 13.98
CA SER A 119 -27.20 1.30 14.76
C SER A 119 -26.47 0.41 15.79
N PRO A 120 -27.01 0.24 17.02
CA PRO A 120 -26.38 -0.62 18.03
C PRO A 120 -26.15 -2.07 17.56
N GLU A 121 -26.99 -2.55 16.63
CA GLU A 121 -26.87 -3.87 16.04
C GLU A 121 -25.66 -3.99 15.10
N LEU A 122 -25.48 -3.03 14.18
CA LEU A 122 -24.31 -3.00 13.29
C LEU A 122 -23.01 -2.80 14.07
N VAL A 123 -23.04 -2.01 15.15
CA VAL A 123 -21.89 -1.87 16.05
C VAL A 123 -21.48 -3.22 16.65
N LYS A 124 -22.46 -4.01 17.11
CA LYS A 124 -22.19 -5.33 17.68
C LYS A 124 -21.60 -6.28 16.62
N ILE A 125 -22.20 -6.35 15.44
CA ILE A 125 -21.70 -7.22 14.36
C ILE A 125 -20.32 -6.77 13.90
N GLY A 126 -20.08 -5.46 13.80
CA GLY A 126 -18.79 -4.90 13.44
C GLY A 126 -17.68 -5.26 14.40
N ARG A 127 -17.95 -5.26 15.70
CA ARG A 127 -16.97 -5.70 16.70
C ARG A 127 -16.60 -7.17 16.52
N ASP A 128 -17.58 -8.02 16.27
CA ASP A 128 -17.32 -9.45 15.98
C ASP A 128 -16.47 -9.63 14.70
N ILE A 129 -16.68 -8.78 13.68
CA ILE A 129 -15.85 -8.77 12.45
C ILE A 129 -14.43 -8.29 12.74
N VAL A 130 -14.28 -7.25 13.57
CA VAL A 130 -12.98 -6.71 13.97
C VAL A 130 -12.13 -7.75 14.70
N GLU A 131 -12.73 -8.49 15.64
CA GLU A 131 -12.05 -9.59 16.32
C GLU A 131 -11.56 -10.66 15.33
N LYS A 132 -12.37 -10.98 14.32
CA LYS A 132 -12.01 -11.93 13.24
C LYS A 132 -10.88 -11.41 12.33
N CYS A 133 -10.72 -10.10 12.18
CA CYS A 133 -9.62 -9.50 11.42
C CYS A 133 -8.25 -9.66 12.13
N GLY A 134 -8.23 -10.05 13.42
CA GLY A 134 -7.00 -10.49 14.10
C GLY A 134 -5.90 -9.43 14.19
N GLY A 135 -6.27 -8.16 14.32
CA GLY A 135 -5.30 -7.07 14.47
C GLY A 135 -4.70 -6.54 13.18
N LEU A 136 -5.16 -6.98 12.00
CA LEU A 136 -4.56 -6.65 10.71
C LEU A 136 -5.18 -5.39 10.08
N PRO A 137 -4.43 -4.26 10.00
CA PRO A 137 -4.98 -2.99 9.49
C PRO A 137 -5.51 -3.10 8.06
N LEU A 138 -4.84 -3.88 7.22
CA LEU A 138 -5.25 -4.07 5.82
C LEU A 138 -6.63 -4.74 5.73
N LEU A 139 -6.89 -5.79 6.52
CA LEU A 139 -8.19 -6.46 6.53
C LEU A 139 -9.31 -5.51 6.98
N LEU A 140 -9.05 -4.72 8.02
CA LEU A 140 -10.01 -3.73 8.53
C LEU A 140 -10.38 -2.71 7.44
N ASN A 141 -9.39 -2.23 6.70
CA ASN A 141 -9.61 -1.26 5.62
C ASN A 141 -10.39 -1.85 4.44
N VAL A 142 -10.07 -3.09 4.05
CA VAL A 142 -10.75 -3.80 2.93
C VAL A 142 -12.20 -4.10 3.30
N ILE A 143 -12.43 -4.75 4.44
CA ILE A 143 -13.78 -5.13 4.87
C ILE A 143 -14.60 -3.89 5.23
N GLY A 144 -14.01 -2.91 5.90
CA GLY A 144 -14.68 -1.67 6.24
C GLY A 144 -15.06 -0.86 4.99
N GLY A 145 -14.16 -0.77 4.00
CA GLY A 145 -14.41 -0.07 2.75
C GLY A 145 -15.53 -0.70 1.93
N MET A 146 -15.61 -2.03 1.93
CA MET A 146 -16.73 -2.77 1.33
C MET A 146 -18.04 -2.52 2.08
N LEU A 147 -18.04 -2.67 3.41
CA LEU A 147 -19.26 -2.53 4.22
C LEU A 147 -19.78 -1.09 4.32
N ALA A 148 -18.95 -0.08 4.03
CA ALA A 148 -19.37 1.32 3.96
C ALA A 148 -20.51 1.56 2.95
N HIS A 149 -20.67 0.70 1.95
CA HIS A 149 -21.75 0.78 0.95
C HIS A 149 -23.06 0.11 1.41
N TYR A 150 -23.06 -0.58 2.55
CA TYR A 150 -24.14 -1.43 3.00
C TYR A 150 -24.62 -1.05 4.40
N ASN A 151 -25.86 -0.59 4.49
CA ASN A 151 -26.53 -0.29 5.76
C ASN A 151 -27.41 -1.44 6.26
N ASP A 152 -27.48 -2.54 5.53
CA ASP A 152 -28.30 -3.69 5.89
C ASP A 152 -27.55 -4.68 6.78
N THR A 153 -28.24 -5.15 7.83
CA THR A 153 -27.70 -6.12 8.79
C THR A 153 -27.37 -7.48 8.13
N GLU A 154 -28.08 -7.84 7.05
CA GLU A 154 -27.92 -9.13 6.38
C GLU A 154 -26.53 -9.26 5.72
N MET A 155 -26.10 -8.23 4.98
CA MET A 155 -24.77 -8.20 4.37
C MET A 155 -23.68 -8.29 5.44
N TRP A 156 -23.79 -7.53 6.53
CA TRP A 156 -22.85 -7.58 7.64
C TRP A 156 -22.75 -8.96 8.29
N LEU A 157 -23.90 -9.62 8.52
CA LEU A 157 -23.93 -10.99 9.04
C LEU A 157 -23.33 -11.99 8.04
N SER A 158 -23.56 -11.80 6.74
CA SER A 158 -22.96 -12.66 5.71
C SER A 158 -21.43 -12.61 5.74
N ILE A 159 -20.86 -11.41 5.92
CA ILE A 159 -19.41 -11.21 6.04
C ILE A 159 -18.91 -11.78 7.35
N LYS A 160 -19.56 -11.51 8.48
CA LYS A 160 -19.20 -12.09 9.78
C LYS A 160 -19.15 -13.62 9.75
N ASN A 161 -20.08 -14.25 9.03
CA ASN A 161 -20.21 -15.71 8.93
C ASN A 161 -19.51 -16.29 7.68
N SER A 162 -18.73 -15.50 6.96
CA SER A 162 -18.02 -15.95 5.76
C SER A 162 -16.94 -16.97 6.11
N ASN A 163 -16.69 -17.90 5.20
CA ASN A 163 -15.64 -18.92 5.32
C ASN A 163 -14.22 -18.34 5.20
N VAL A 164 -14.07 -17.06 4.84
CA VAL A 164 -12.76 -16.39 4.82
C VAL A 164 -12.07 -16.44 6.19
N TRP A 165 -12.85 -16.47 7.28
CA TRP A 165 -12.32 -16.51 8.64
C TRP A 165 -11.77 -17.88 9.06
N ASP A 166 -12.10 -18.93 8.31
CA ASP A 166 -11.68 -20.30 8.61
C ASP A 166 -10.29 -20.64 8.03
N LEU A 167 -9.69 -19.72 7.26
CA LEU A 167 -8.38 -19.90 6.66
C LEU A 167 -7.27 -19.71 7.70
N GLU A 168 -6.38 -20.68 7.81
CA GLU A 168 -5.28 -20.67 8.77
C GLU A 168 -4.20 -19.63 8.40
N GLU A 169 -3.86 -19.51 7.12
CA GLU A 169 -2.84 -18.57 6.66
C GLU A 169 -3.39 -17.14 6.59
N GLU A 170 -2.71 -16.20 7.25
CA GLU A 170 -3.01 -14.78 7.19
C GLU A 170 -3.03 -14.24 5.75
N ARG A 171 -2.07 -14.67 4.93
CA ARG A 171 -1.98 -14.25 3.54
C ARG A 171 -3.23 -14.65 2.75
N ASP A 172 -3.72 -15.86 2.98
CA ASP A 172 -4.92 -16.37 2.31
C ASP A 172 -6.17 -15.62 2.78
N ARG A 173 -6.26 -15.29 4.08
CA ARG A 173 -7.32 -14.42 4.62
C ARG A 173 -7.32 -13.05 3.95
N VAL A 174 -6.15 -12.43 3.81
CA VAL A 174 -6.00 -11.14 3.13
C VAL A 174 -6.42 -11.24 1.66
N GLN A 175 -5.91 -12.24 0.94
CA GLN A 175 -6.25 -12.43 -0.47
C GLN A 175 -7.75 -12.66 -0.66
N LYS A 176 -8.37 -13.55 0.13
CA LYS A 176 -9.81 -13.80 0.04
C LYS A 176 -10.67 -12.62 0.47
N SER A 177 -10.22 -11.80 1.40
CA SER A 177 -10.92 -10.57 1.76
C SER A 177 -10.86 -9.53 0.64
N LEU A 178 -9.74 -9.42 -0.07
CA LEU A 178 -9.61 -8.57 -1.26
C LEU A 178 -10.51 -9.08 -2.41
N GLU A 179 -10.56 -10.40 -2.64
CA GLU A 179 -11.49 -11.01 -3.61
C GLU A 179 -12.95 -10.69 -3.24
N LEU A 180 -13.34 -10.85 -1.97
CA LEU A 180 -14.68 -10.49 -1.49
C LEU A 180 -15.00 -9.00 -1.72
N SER A 181 -14.05 -8.10 -1.44
CA SER A 181 -14.24 -6.67 -1.68
C SER A 181 -14.41 -6.36 -3.17
N PHE A 182 -13.66 -7.03 -4.04
CA PHE A 182 -13.81 -6.89 -5.49
C PHE A 182 -15.17 -7.41 -5.98
N ASP A 183 -15.59 -8.59 -5.50
CA ASP A 183 -16.84 -9.22 -5.89
C ASP A 183 -18.07 -8.41 -5.45
N ASN A 184 -17.96 -7.68 -4.35
CA ASN A 184 -19.01 -6.82 -3.83
C ASN A 184 -18.86 -5.34 -4.22
N LEU A 185 -18.01 -5.02 -5.21
CA LEU A 185 -17.97 -3.65 -5.74
C LEU A 185 -19.36 -3.22 -6.24
N PRO A 186 -19.85 -2.02 -5.87
CA PRO A 186 -21.21 -1.57 -6.16
C PRO A 186 -21.45 -1.28 -7.65
N ASN A 187 -20.40 -1.25 -8.47
CA ASN A 187 -20.47 -0.89 -9.88
C ASN A 187 -19.67 -1.90 -10.73
N SER A 188 -20.31 -2.49 -11.75
CA SER A 188 -19.68 -3.44 -12.68
C SER A 188 -18.59 -2.79 -13.54
N ILE A 189 -18.71 -1.50 -13.86
CA ILE A 189 -17.68 -0.73 -14.56
C ILE A 189 -16.42 -0.60 -13.69
N ALA A 190 -16.58 -0.41 -12.38
CA ALA A 190 -15.45 -0.33 -11.46
C ALA A 190 -14.63 -1.63 -11.46
N LYS A 191 -15.31 -2.78 -11.56
CA LYS A 191 -14.64 -4.08 -11.73
C LYS A 191 -13.79 -4.13 -12.99
N GLN A 192 -14.32 -3.67 -14.12
CA GLN A 192 -13.60 -3.66 -15.40
C GLN A 192 -12.41 -2.70 -15.37
N CYS A 193 -12.59 -1.50 -14.82
CA CYS A 193 -11.55 -0.50 -14.66
C CYS A 193 -10.41 -1.01 -13.77
N PHE A 194 -10.74 -1.73 -12.68
CA PHE A 194 -9.72 -2.36 -11.83
C PHE A 194 -8.99 -3.51 -12.51
N ILE A 195 -9.71 -4.37 -13.26
CA ILE A 195 -9.08 -5.46 -14.04
C ILE A 195 -8.08 -4.87 -15.05
N TYR A 196 -8.41 -3.75 -15.70
CA TYR A 196 -7.50 -3.07 -16.61
C TYR A 196 -6.17 -2.70 -15.95
N CYS A 197 -6.17 -2.32 -14.67
CA CYS A 197 -4.94 -1.98 -13.96
C CYS A 197 -3.93 -3.14 -13.86
N SER A 198 -4.32 -4.38 -14.15
CA SER A 198 -3.39 -5.53 -14.18
C SER A 198 -2.32 -5.44 -15.28
N ILE A 199 -2.47 -4.55 -16.28
CA ILE A 199 -1.46 -4.36 -17.33
C ILE A 199 -0.25 -3.57 -16.86
N PHE A 200 -0.39 -2.77 -15.79
CA PHE A 200 0.71 -1.97 -15.27
C PHE A 200 1.74 -2.88 -14.62
N LYS A 201 3.01 -2.47 -14.70
CA LYS A 201 4.08 -3.23 -14.06
C LYS A 201 3.98 -3.07 -12.54
N LYS A 202 4.49 -4.07 -11.80
CA LYS A 202 4.60 -4.00 -10.34
C LYS A 202 5.32 -2.70 -9.93
N ASN A 203 4.77 -2.02 -8.92
CA ASN A 203 5.27 -0.76 -8.35
C ASN A 203 5.26 0.44 -9.33
N THR A 204 4.41 0.41 -10.35
CA THR A 204 4.11 1.60 -11.16
C THR A 204 3.18 2.54 -10.40
N VAL A 205 3.54 3.82 -10.32
CA VAL A 205 2.64 4.89 -9.89
C VAL A 205 1.62 5.12 -11.00
N MET A 206 0.34 5.10 -10.67
CA MET A 206 -0.75 5.32 -11.61
C MET A 206 -1.30 6.72 -11.40
N GLU A 207 -0.92 7.66 -12.26
CA GLU A 207 -1.45 9.03 -12.25
C GLU A 207 -2.97 8.99 -12.47
N ARG A 208 -3.74 9.63 -11.59
CA ARG A 208 -5.22 9.53 -11.60
C ARG A 208 -5.78 9.97 -12.95
N GLU A 209 -5.38 11.13 -13.44
CA GLU A 209 -5.90 11.72 -14.67
C GLU A 209 -5.56 10.85 -15.88
N GLU A 210 -4.34 10.32 -15.94
CA GLU A 210 -3.92 9.41 -17.03
C GLU A 210 -4.75 8.13 -17.00
N LEU A 211 -4.95 7.54 -15.81
CA LEU A 211 -5.73 6.33 -15.66
C LEU A 211 -7.19 6.51 -16.07
N VAL A 212 -7.81 7.63 -15.68
CA VAL A 212 -9.17 7.99 -16.10
C VAL A 212 -9.25 8.16 -17.62
N GLN A 213 -8.31 8.87 -18.24
CA GLN A 213 -8.25 9.03 -19.70
C GLN A 213 -8.09 7.69 -20.42
N LEU A 214 -7.29 6.76 -19.87
CA LEU A 214 -7.14 5.42 -20.42
C LEU A 214 -8.46 4.64 -20.38
N TRP A 215 -9.20 4.70 -19.26
CA TRP A 215 -10.51 4.06 -19.16
C TRP A 215 -11.52 4.63 -20.15
N MET A 216 -11.50 5.94 -20.37
CA MET A 216 -12.33 6.60 -21.38
C MET A 216 -11.96 6.18 -22.81
N ALA A 217 -10.67 6.19 -23.15
CA ALA A 217 -10.17 5.83 -24.48
C ALA A 217 -10.48 4.36 -24.84
N LEU A 218 -10.53 3.49 -23.85
CA LEU A 218 -10.93 2.08 -24.00
C LEU A 218 -12.44 1.88 -24.03
N GLY A 219 -13.21 2.94 -23.80
CA GLY A 219 -14.67 2.91 -23.75
C GLY A 219 -15.23 2.20 -22.51
N LEU A 220 -14.42 1.95 -21.48
CA LEU A 220 -14.87 1.37 -20.20
C LEU A 220 -15.81 2.32 -19.46
N VAL A 221 -15.51 3.62 -19.56
CA VAL A 221 -16.29 4.71 -18.97
C VAL A 221 -17.01 5.46 -20.09
N GLN A 222 -18.29 5.75 -19.87
CA GLN A 222 -19.15 6.52 -20.77
C GLN A 222 -19.82 7.64 -19.99
N ALA A 223 -20.26 8.69 -20.69
CA ALA A 223 -21.03 9.76 -20.07
C ALA A 223 -22.35 9.22 -19.50
N ASP A 224 -22.76 9.75 -18.35
CA ASP A 224 -24.05 9.44 -17.74
C ASP A 224 -24.97 10.64 -17.95
N GLU A 225 -25.73 10.59 -19.05
CA GLU A 225 -26.66 11.66 -19.43
C GLU A 225 -27.78 11.85 -18.40
N GLU A 226 -28.21 10.78 -17.72
CA GLU A 226 -29.28 10.84 -16.71
C GLU A 226 -28.82 11.64 -15.49
N ARG A 227 -27.54 11.50 -15.10
CA ARG A 227 -26.94 12.22 -13.98
C ARG A 227 -26.22 13.50 -14.37
N ASN A 228 -26.25 13.89 -15.65
CA ASN A 228 -25.49 15.00 -16.22
C ASN A 228 -23.98 14.93 -15.87
N LYS A 229 -23.38 13.75 -16.02
CA LYS A 229 -21.94 13.54 -15.77
C LYS A 229 -21.19 13.29 -17.06
N GLU A 230 -20.09 14.02 -17.25
CA GLU A 230 -19.16 13.76 -18.34
C GLU A 230 -18.36 12.47 -18.08
N MET A 231 -17.65 11.98 -19.10
CA MET A 231 -16.85 10.76 -18.96
C MET A 231 -15.79 10.89 -17.86
N GLU A 232 -15.12 12.03 -17.76
CA GLU A 232 -14.20 12.32 -16.65
C GLU A 232 -14.86 12.24 -15.28
N ASP A 233 -16.08 12.77 -15.12
CA ASP A 233 -16.80 12.72 -13.83
C ASP A 233 -17.10 11.29 -13.42
N VAL A 234 -17.58 10.47 -14.37
CA VAL A 234 -17.84 9.04 -14.14
C VAL A 234 -16.54 8.31 -13.84
N GLY A 235 -15.46 8.60 -14.57
CA GLY A 235 -14.15 8.00 -14.33
C GLY A 235 -13.61 8.32 -12.93
N ASN A 236 -13.77 9.56 -12.47
CA ASN A 236 -13.39 9.99 -11.13
C ASN A 236 -14.23 9.32 -10.04
N ASP A 237 -15.54 9.16 -10.25
CA ASP A 237 -16.39 8.38 -9.34
C ASP A 237 -15.90 6.94 -9.22
N ILE A 238 -15.56 6.31 -10.35
CA ILE A 238 -15.04 4.93 -10.38
C ILE A 238 -13.71 4.85 -9.63
N PHE A 239 -12.79 5.79 -9.87
CA PHE A 239 -11.54 5.87 -9.13
C PHE A 239 -11.79 5.96 -7.62
N GLN A 240 -12.72 6.83 -7.20
CA GLN A 240 -13.08 7.00 -5.79
C GLN A 240 -13.70 5.73 -5.20
N ILE A 241 -14.51 4.98 -5.97
CA ILE A 241 -15.04 3.67 -5.54
C ILE A 241 -13.90 2.71 -5.26
N LEU A 242 -12.88 2.63 -6.12
CA LEU A 242 -11.74 1.73 -5.96
C LEU A 242 -10.88 2.10 -4.74
N VAL A 243 -10.66 3.40 -4.50
CA VAL A 243 -9.98 3.90 -3.29
C VAL A 243 -10.79 3.60 -2.01
N SER A 244 -12.10 3.81 -2.06
CA SER A 244 -12.98 3.60 -0.90
C SER A 244 -13.08 2.12 -0.52
N ASN A 245 -12.87 1.21 -1.47
CA ASN A 245 -12.81 -0.24 -1.25
C ASN A 245 -11.38 -0.76 -1.00
N SER A 246 -10.40 0.13 -0.80
CA SER A 246 -9.00 -0.23 -0.52
C SER A 246 -8.31 -1.05 -1.62
N LEU A 247 -8.84 -1.00 -2.84
CA LEU A 247 -8.26 -1.62 -4.03
C LEU A 247 -7.19 -0.72 -4.67
N PHE A 248 -7.33 0.60 -4.51
CA PHE A 248 -6.26 1.58 -4.68
C PHE A 248 -5.82 2.10 -3.30
N GLN A 249 -4.50 2.24 -3.12
CA GLN A 249 -3.84 2.59 -1.85
C GLN A 249 -2.75 3.63 -2.11
N ASP A 250 -2.18 4.19 -1.04
CA ASP A 250 -1.10 5.19 -1.08
C ASP A 250 -1.42 6.43 -1.91
N VAL A 251 -2.69 6.80 -1.87
CA VAL A 251 -3.25 7.92 -2.59
C VAL A 251 -2.63 9.24 -2.12
N GLU A 252 -2.07 10.01 -3.05
CA GLU A 252 -1.60 11.37 -2.77
C GLU A 252 -2.75 12.36 -2.97
N ARG A 253 -2.82 13.38 -2.11
CA ARG A 253 -3.82 14.45 -2.24
C ARG A 253 -3.11 15.77 -2.41
N ASP A 254 -3.65 16.62 -3.27
CA ASP A 254 -3.17 17.99 -3.36
C ASP A 254 -3.35 18.71 -2.02
N GLU A 255 -2.37 19.55 -1.66
CA GLU A 255 -2.37 20.27 -0.39
C GLU A 255 -3.42 21.40 -0.35
N LEU A 256 -3.92 21.82 -1.51
CA LEU A 256 -4.78 23.00 -1.67
C LEU A 256 -6.28 22.69 -1.62
N TYR A 257 -6.70 21.54 -2.14
CA TYR A 257 -8.10 21.16 -2.32
C TYR A 257 -8.43 19.76 -1.76
N GLY A 258 -7.42 18.99 -1.36
CA GLY A 258 -7.55 17.62 -0.90
C GLY A 258 -7.92 16.63 -2.00
N HIS A 259 -7.77 17.01 -3.28
CA HIS A 259 -8.08 16.12 -4.40
C HIS A 259 -7.00 15.06 -4.54
N ILE A 260 -7.43 13.81 -4.74
CA ILE A 260 -6.52 12.70 -5.02
C ILE A 260 -5.78 12.97 -6.33
N THR A 261 -4.46 13.00 -6.36
CA THR A 261 -3.68 13.24 -7.60
C THR A 261 -3.02 11.96 -8.12
N HIS A 262 -2.66 11.04 -7.23
CA HIS A 262 -2.01 9.76 -7.52
C HIS A 262 -2.73 8.65 -6.76
#